data_AF-A0A976KX90-F1
#
_entry.id   AF-A0A976KX90-F1
#
_cell.length_a   1.000
_cell.length_b   1.000
_cell.length_c   1.000
_cell.angle_alpha   90.00
_cell.angle_beta   90.00
_cell.angle_gamma   90.00
#
_symmetry.space_group_name_H-M   'P 1'
#
loop_
_entity.id
_entity.type
_entity.pdbx_description
1 polymer ?
#
loop_
_entity_poly.entity_id
_entity_poly.type
_entity_poly.pdbx_seq_one_letter_code
_entity_poly.pdbx_strand_id
1 'polypeptide(L)'
;MLPCLPLSARSLLASIWRIAPFLRWSPAVSLAALGVTCTPPGTSGRCDDDDDCRARGQVCDALTHECVEDSIDYDATQTEPEATFTGKWLPFFRGRICTVDGTFQAGAALPIRMEPCVHPCITASNGDAHVFHLRTCRGATCEGLSTQWFLADGTNCPADAFERFDAERCTYPVAVAGRHPPFEHNGRPIVGRFELEIPFLTNEDAGQIAGFSVDAASEACAEECDRHESPDRCHKACFIRERAEAYAQFDDRVMVFDMQTDGPAPPADCEDNQAACPCVDVGF
;
A
#
# COMPACT_ATOMS: atom_id res chain seq x y z
N MET A 1 34.66 11.76 29.22
CA MET A 1 35.85 11.40 28.42
C MET A 1 36.32 10.01 28.80
N LEU A 2 35.90 9.01 28.01
CA LEU A 2 36.61 7.77 27.64
C LEU A 2 35.66 7.04 26.66
N PRO A 3 36.08 6.74 25.42
CA PRO A 3 35.17 6.31 24.36
C PRO A 3 35.07 4.78 24.27
N CYS A 4 33.90 4.28 23.87
CA CYS A 4 33.74 2.90 23.42
C CYS A 4 33.97 2.84 21.90
N LEU A 5 34.94 2.01 21.50
CA LEU A 5 35.21 1.64 20.10
C LEU A 5 34.28 0.49 19.66
N PRO A 6 33.95 0.38 18.36
CA PRO A 6 33.11 -0.69 17.84
C PRO A 6 33.92 -1.96 17.55
N LEU A 7 33.34 -3.11 17.87
CA LEU A 7 33.87 -4.42 17.54
C LEU A 7 33.40 -4.82 16.14
N SER A 8 34.36 -4.89 15.22
CA SER A 8 34.20 -5.54 13.92
C SER A 8 34.67 -7.00 13.98
N ALA A 9 34.16 -7.76 13.01
CA ALA A 9 34.73 -8.97 12.40
C ALA A 9 34.30 -10.36 12.90
N ARG A 10 33.60 -11.03 11.98
CA ARG A 10 33.84 -12.38 11.43
C ARG A 10 33.82 -13.58 12.38
N SER A 11 33.00 -14.58 12.04
CA SER A 11 33.49 -15.96 11.87
C SER A 11 32.56 -16.83 11.02
N LEU A 12 33.14 -17.34 9.94
CA LEU A 12 32.75 -18.56 9.22
C LEU A 12 33.10 -19.79 10.08
N LEU A 13 32.25 -20.82 10.12
CA LEU A 13 32.55 -22.17 9.57
C LEU A 13 31.52 -23.25 10.01
N ALA A 14 31.38 -24.20 9.09
CA ALA A 14 30.47 -25.35 9.03
C ALA A 14 30.73 -26.48 10.06
N SER A 15 29.73 -27.35 10.26
CA SER A 15 29.76 -28.84 10.02
C SER A 15 28.61 -29.54 10.78
N ILE A 16 27.60 -30.10 10.12
CA ILE A 16 27.34 -31.53 9.79
C ILE A 16 27.45 -32.52 10.98
N TRP A 17 26.33 -33.20 11.35
CA TRP A 17 26.15 -34.68 11.35
C TRP A 17 24.71 -35.10 11.77
N ARG A 18 24.40 -36.38 11.58
CA ARG A 18 23.12 -37.03 11.26
C ARG A 18 22.62 -37.98 12.37
N ILE A 19 21.31 -38.25 12.38
CA ILE A 19 20.56 -39.48 12.79
C ILE A 19 20.12 -39.65 14.28
N ALA A 20 18.83 -40.04 14.42
CA ALA A 20 17.94 -40.19 15.60
C ALA A 20 18.01 -41.60 16.27
N PRO A 21 16.99 -42.15 17.02
CA PRO A 21 15.94 -41.62 17.93
C PRO A 21 15.88 -42.38 19.31
N PHE A 22 14.82 -42.09 20.11
CA PHE A 22 14.30 -42.78 21.33
C PHE A 22 15.06 -42.60 22.66
N LEU A 23 14.42 -41.94 23.65
CA LEU A 23 13.83 -42.61 24.82
C LEU A 23 12.99 -41.63 25.69
N ARG A 24 11.84 -42.13 26.14
CA ARG A 24 10.94 -41.56 27.15
C ARG A 24 11.61 -41.51 28.53
N TRP A 25 11.42 -40.42 29.28
CA TRP A 25 10.90 -40.39 30.67
C TRP A 25 10.94 -38.95 31.23
N SER A 26 9.81 -38.50 31.78
CA SER A 26 9.71 -37.32 32.64
C SER A 26 10.01 -37.72 34.09
N PRO A 27 10.59 -36.80 34.88
CA PRO A 27 9.78 -36.26 35.96
C PRO A 27 9.84 -34.73 36.05
N ALA A 28 8.77 -34.19 36.62
CA ALA A 28 8.53 -32.78 36.87
C ALA A 28 9.68 -32.12 37.64
N VAL A 29 10.26 -31.08 37.05
CA VAL A 29 11.09 -30.09 37.74
C VAL A 29 10.36 -28.77 37.64
N SER A 30 9.80 -28.33 38.77
CA SER A 30 9.25 -26.99 38.96
C SER A 30 10.40 -26.00 38.97
N LEU A 31 10.66 -25.39 37.81
CA LEU A 31 11.48 -24.19 37.70
C LEU A 31 10.59 -22.97 37.99
N ALA A 32 10.88 -22.31 39.11
CA ALA A 32 10.36 -21.00 39.43
C ALA A 32 10.71 -20.03 38.29
N ALA A 33 9.68 -19.57 37.59
CA ALA A 33 9.78 -18.53 36.58
C ALA A 33 10.13 -17.20 37.29
N LEU A 34 11.42 -16.85 37.29
CA LEU A 34 11.82 -15.45 37.37
C LEU A 34 11.41 -14.83 36.03
N GLY A 35 10.23 -14.21 36.02
CA GLY A 35 9.76 -13.38 34.93
C GLY A 35 10.67 -12.17 34.77
N VAL A 36 11.79 -12.35 34.08
CA VAL A 36 12.36 -11.27 33.28
C VAL A 36 11.39 -11.14 32.12
N THR A 37 10.40 -10.27 32.26
CA THR A 37 9.72 -9.74 31.09
C THR A 37 10.81 -9.07 30.27
N CYS A 38 11.29 -9.76 29.22
CA CYS A 38 11.78 -9.06 28.05
C CYS A 38 10.57 -8.29 27.54
N THR A 39 10.32 -7.11 28.10
CA THR A 39 9.57 -6.08 27.40
C THR A 39 10.29 -5.98 26.07
N PRO A 40 9.62 -6.19 24.91
CA PRO A 40 10.24 -5.85 23.63
C PRO A 40 10.82 -4.44 23.79
N PRO A 41 12.06 -4.18 23.32
CA PRO A 41 12.65 -2.85 23.44
C PRO A 41 11.59 -1.85 23.00
N GLY A 42 11.27 -0.96 23.93
CA GLY A 42 10.09 -0.13 23.85
C GLY A 42 10.00 0.49 22.47
N THR A 43 8.82 0.39 21.88
CA THR A 43 8.31 1.24 20.81
C THR A 43 8.21 2.70 21.29
N SER A 44 9.22 3.22 21.99
CA SER A 44 9.39 4.65 22.13
C SER A 44 9.85 5.10 20.75
N GLY A 45 8.93 5.68 19.99
CA GLY A 45 9.16 6.22 18.65
C GLY A 45 10.18 7.34 18.69
N ARG A 46 11.45 6.98 18.94
CA ARG A 46 12.61 7.85 18.77
C ARG A 46 13.25 7.55 17.45
N CYS A 47 13.64 8.59 16.75
CA CYS A 47 14.40 8.56 15.52
C CYS A 47 15.68 9.36 15.75
N ASP A 48 16.80 8.79 15.35
CA ASP A 48 18.09 9.47 15.33
C ASP A 48 18.49 9.67 13.86
N ASP A 49 19.55 10.45 13.59
CA ASP A 49 19.99 10.79 12.22
C ASP A 49 20.27 9.56 11.31
N ASP A 50 20.42 8.37 11.90
CA ASP A 50 20.69 7.10 11.21
C ASP A 50 19.53 6.08 11.25
N ASP A 51 18.44 6.35 11.99
CA ASP A 51 17.32 5.41 12.18
C ASP A 51 16.00 6.03 11.70
N ASP A 52 15.51 5.53 10.55
CA ASP A 52 14.22 5.94 9.99
C ASP A 52 13.04 5.52 10.86
N CYS A 53 11.97 6.32 10.79
CA CYS A 53 10.71 5.98 11.42
C CYS A 53 10.11 4.72 10.81
N ARG A 54 9.84 3.74 11.66
CA ARG A 54 9.42 2.39 11.21
C ARG A 54 7.95 2.30 10.83
N ALA A 55 7.12 3.20 11.35
CA ALA A 55 5.71 3.19 10.98
C ALA A 55 5.51 4.05 9.73
N ARG A 56 4.62 3.57 8.87
CA ARG A 56 4.24 4.23 7.63
C ARG A 56 3.74 5.64 7.89
N GLY A 57 4.13 6.59 7.04
CA GLY A 57 3.70 7.99 7.16
C GLY A 57 4.18 8.69 8.42
N GLN A 58 5.26 8.21 9.05
CA GLN A 58 5.93 8.93 10.12
C GLN A 58 7.21 9.58 9.62
N VAL A 59 7.46 10.80 10.08
CA VAL A 59 8.71 11.53 9.87
C VAL A 59 9.38 11.78 11.20
N CYS A 60 10.71 11.91 11.17
CA CYS A 60 11.45 12.24 12.37
C CYS A 60 11.30 13.73 12.69
N ASP A 61 10.66 14.04 13.82
CA ASP A 61 10.65 15.41 14.34
C ASP A 61 12.06 15.77 14.82
N ALA A 62 12.72 16.66 14.08
CA ALA A 62 14.12 17.02 14.31
C ALA A 62 14.39 17.72 15.66
N LEU A 63 13.35 18.18 16.37
CA LEU A 63 13.50 18.88 17.65
C LEU A 63 13.35 17.92 18.85
N THR A 64 12.42 16.99 18.74
CA THR A 64 12.08 16.03 19.79
C THR A 64 12.76 14.68 19.59
N HIS A 65 13.29 14.44 18.38
CA HIS A 65 13.80 13.13 17.95
C HIS A 65 12.74 12.05 18.09
N GLU A 66 11.47 12.41 17.85
CA GLU A 66 10.35 11.48 17.91
C GLU A 66 9.75 11.25 16.52
N CYS A 67 9.37 10.00 16.27
CA CYS A 67 8.58 9.65 15.09
C CYS A 67 7.16 10.17 15.28
N VAL A 68 6.86 11.25 14.60
CA VAL A 68 5.52 11.83 14.55
C VAL A 68 4.88 11.41 13.24
N GLU A 69 3.55 11.28 13.21
CA GLU A 69 2.86 11.19 11.94
C GLU A 69 3.23 12.43 11.13
N ASP A 70 3.66 12.21 9.89
CA ASP A 70 3.75 13.29 8.94
C ASP A 70 2.36 13.86 8.82
N SER A 71 2.15 15.03 9.41
CA SER A 71 0.93 15.80 9.25
C SER A 71 1.00 16.36 7.84
N ILE A 72 0.85 15.48 6.86
CA ILE A 72 0.41 15.89 5.56
C ILE A 72 -0.94 16.46 5.84
N ASP A 73 -0.98 17.78 5.71
CA ASP A 73 -2.22 18.48 5.75
C ASP A 73 -2.99 18.01 4.53
N TYR A 74 -3.79 16.96 4.74
CA TYR A 74 -4.66 16.36 3.73
C TYR A 74 -5.68 17.40 3.21
N ASP A 75 -5.81 18.55 3.89
CA ASP A 75 -6.54 19.74 3.48
C ASP A 75 -5.61 20.81 2.86
N ALA A 76 -4.35 20.96 3.28
CA ALA A 76 -3.36 21.78 2.58
C ALA A 76 -2.66 20.97 1.47
N THR A 77 -3.36 20.94 0.34
CA THR A 77 -2.68 21.31 -0.91
C THR A 77 -1.78 22.52 -0.62
N GLN A 78 -0.55 22.53 -1.16
CA GLN A 78 0.43 23.62 -1.15
C GLN A 78 -0.08 24.97 -0.60
N THR A 79 0.74 25.73 0.14
CA THR A 79 0.41 27.04 0.77
C THR A 79 -0.44 28.02 -0.08
N GLU A 80 -0.55 27.82 -1.40
CA GLU A 80 -1.62 28.33 -2.26
C GLU A 80 -2.42 27.19 -2.95
N PRO A 81 -3.75 27.13 -2.77
CA PRO A 81 -4.58 26.07 -3.34
C PRO A 81 -4.63 26.16 -4.87
N GLU A 82 -4.49 25.01 -5.53
CA GLU A 82 -4.38 24.95 -6.99
C GLU A 82 -5.71 25.30 -7.69
N ALA A 83 -5.78 26.46 -8.35
CA ALA A 83 -6.98 26.90 -9.07
C ALA A 83 -7.10 26.35 -10.51
N THR A 84 -6.06 25.67 -11.02
CA THR A 84 -5.99 25.15 -12.40
C THR A 84 -5.44 23.73 -12.44
N PHE A 85 -6.17 22.86 -13.12
CA PHE A 85 -5.87 21.42 -13.26
C PHE A 85 -5.55 21.01 -14.69
N THR A 86 -5.53 21.95 -15.65
CA THR A 86 -5.24 21.67 -17.06
C THR A 86 -3.95 20.87 -17.26
N GLY A 87 -4.11 19.63 -17.74
CA GLY A 87 -2.99 18.73 -18.07
C GLY A 87 -2.31 18.13 -16.84
N LYS A 88 -2.94 18.17 -15.66
CA LYS A 88 -2.42 17.58 -14.44
C LYS A 88 -2.92 16.15 -14.26
N TRP A 89 -2.06 15.32 -13.70
CA TRP A 89 -2.43 13.98 -13.26
C TRP A 89 -3.01 14.05 -11.85
N LEU A 90 -4.23 13.56 -11.69
CA LEU A 90 -4.89 13.46 -10.39
C LEU A 90 -4.94 11.99 -9.95
N PRO A 91 -4.58 11.66 -8.70
CA PRO A 91 -4.75 10.33 -8.16
C PRO A 91 -6.22 10.07 -7.77
N PHE A 92 -6.53 8.82 -7.43
CA PHE A 92 -7.72 8.50 -6.63
C PHE A 92 -7.52 9.04 -5.22
N PHE A 93 -7.97 10.27 -4.99
CA PHE A 93 -7.97 10.88 -3.67
C PHE A 93 -9.12 10.35 -2.82
N ARG A 94 -10.33 10.28 -3.39
CA ARG A 94 -11.53 9.77 -2.73
C ARG A 94 -12.56 9.37 -3.76
N GLY A 95 -13.60 8.66 -3.33
CA GLY A 95 -14.69 8.26 -4.21
C GLY A 95 -15.22 6.88 -3.85
N ARG A 96 -15.66 6.14 -4.86
CA ARG A 96 -16.25 4.81 -4.66
C ARG A 96 -15.35 3.73 -5.20
N ILE A 97 -15.20 2.67 -4.40
CA ILE A 97 -14.55 1.44 -4.82
C ILE A 97 -15.60 0.34 -4.81
N CYS A 98 -15.87 -0.23 -5.98
CA CYS A 98 -16.79 -1.36 -6.13
C CYS A 98 -16.00 -2.63 -6.40
N THR A 99 -16.13 -3.62 -5.54
CA THR A 99 -15.49 -4.93 -5.68
C THR A 99 -16.35 -5.99 -4.99
N VAL A 100 -16.02 -7.27 -5.15
CA VAL A 100 -16.70 -8.34 -4.39
C VAL A 100 -16.45 -8.15 -2.91
N ASP A 101 -17.35 -8.64 -2.06
CA ASP A 101 -17.14 -8.63 -0.61
C ASP A 101 -16.97 -10.04 -0.05
N GLY A 102 -16.34 -10.12 1.12
CA GLY A 102 -16.24 -11.35 1.90
C GLY A 102 -15.36 -12.42 1.26
N THR A 103 -15.96 -13.55 0.89
CA THR A 103 -15.24 -14.78 0.50
C THR A 103 -15.34 -15.05 -1.00
N PHE A 104 -14.22 -15.32 -1.66
CA PHE A 104 -14.18 -15.69 -3.09
C PHE A 104 -13.21 -16.83 -3.40
N GLN A 105 -13.32 -17.38 -4.62
CA GLN A 105 -12.52 -18.51 -5.07
C GLN A 105 -11.01 -18.18 -5.10
N ALA A 106 -10.20 -18.97 -4.41
CA ALA A 106 -8.75 -18.88 -4.43
C ALA A 106 -8.19 -18.98 -5.87
N GLY A 107 -7.21 -18.12 -6.19
CA GLY A 107 -6.62 -18.04 -7.54
C GLY A 107 -7.51 -17.31 -8.56
N ALA A 108 -8.67 -16.80 -8.18
CA ALA A 108 -9.44 -15.92 -9.06
C ALA A 108 -8.80 -14.51 -9.11
N ALA A 109 -9.01 -13.82 -10.23
CA ALA A 109 -8.76 -12.40 -10.35
C ALA A 109 -9.90 -11.62 -9.65
N LEU A 110 -9.56 -10.54 -8.94
CA LEU A 110 -10.53 -9.71 -8.25
C LEU A 110 -11.02 -8.60 -9.18
N PRO A 111 -12.31 -8.52 -9.54
CA PRO A 111 -12.83 -7.37 -10.25
C PRO A 111 -12.85 -6.17 -9.30
N ILE A 112 -12.39 -5.02 -9.79
CA ILE A 112 -12.42 -3.76 -9.06
C ILE A 112 -12.89 -2.67 -10.01
N ARG A 113 -13.77 -1.78 -9.54
CA ARG A 113 -14.11 -0.54 -10.24
C ARG A 113 -13.82 0.62 -9.31
N MET A 114 -13.04 1.57 -9.81
CA MET A 114 -12.67 2.77 -9.07
C MET A 114 -13.32 3.99 -9.73
N GLU A 115 -14.10 4.72 -8.94
CA GLU A 115 -14.84 5.90 -9.35
C GLU A 115 -14.40 7.09 -8.49
N PRO A 116 -13.39 7.86 -8.95
CA PRO A 116 -12.93 9.02 -8.20
C PRO A 116 -14.03 10.08 -8.10
N CYS A 117 -14.26 10.57 -6.90
CA CYS A 117 -15.05 11.78 -6.67
C CYS A 117 -14.17 13.01 -6.89
N VAL A 118 -14.58 13.85 -7.84
CA VAL A 118 -13.93 15.14 -8.12
C VAL A 118 -14.94 16.28 -8.10
N HIS A 119 -14.44 17.50 -7.86
CA HIS A 119 -15.27 18.70 -7.87
C HIS A 119 -15.80 18.96 -9.28
N PRO A 120 -17.03 19.49 -9.45
CA PRO A 120 -17.64 19.71 -10.78
C PRO A 120 -16.88 20.64 -11.73
N CYS A 121 -15.89 21.39 -11.22
CA CYS A 121 -15.02 22.25 -12.05
C CYS A 121 -13.91 21.44 -12.76
N ILE A 122 -13.69 20.19 -12.32
CA ILE A 122 -12.71 19.27 -12.87
C ILE A 122 -13.43 18.34 -13.84
N THR A 123 -12.86 18.22 -15.02
CA THR A 123 -13.26 17.27 -16.05
C THR A 123 -12.15 16.25 -16.25
N ALA A 124 -12.53 15.03 -16.56
CA ALA A 124 -11.60 13.94 -16.85
C ALA A 124 -12.28 12.96 -17.81
N SER A 125 -11.47 12.19 -18.53
CA SER A 125 -11.93 11.19 -19.48
C SER A 125 -11.44 9.79 -19.09
N ASN A 126 -12.27 8.77 -19.32
CA ASN A 126 -11.85 7.37 -19.11
C ASN A 126 -10.65 6.97 -19.98
N GLY A 127 -10.47 7.62 -21.14
CA GLY A 127 -9.36 7.32 -22.06
C GLY A 127 -7.99 7.66 -21.49
N ASP A 128 -7.95 8.56 -20.51
CA ASP A 128 -6.73 9.04 -19.86
C ASP A 128 -6.60 8.52 -18.43
N ALA A 129 -7.42 7.53 -18.04
CA ALA A 129 -7.39 6.95 -16.71
C ALA A 129 -6.57 5.66 -16.71
N HIS A 130 -5.69 5.54 -15.73
CA HIS A 130 -4.79 4.42 -15.55
C HIS A 130 -5.04 3.77 -14.20
N VAL A 131 -4.97 2.44 -14.17
CA VAL A 131 -5.03 1.64 -12.95
C VAL A 131 -3.81 0.73 -12.92
N PHE A 132 -3.21 0.60 -11.75
CA PHE A 132 -2.06 -0.25 -11.53
C PHE A 132 -2.23 -1.09 -10.27
N HIS A 133 -1.85 -2.36 -10.36
CA HIS A 133 -2.06 -3.34 -9.30
C HIS A 133 -0.73 -3.99 -8.91
N LEU A 134 -0.48 -4.05 -7.61
CA LEU A 134 0.64 -4.75 -6.99
C LEU A 134 0.11 -5.80 -6.02
N ARG A 135 0.88 -6.89 -5.86
CA ARG A 135 0.64 -7.85 -4.79
C ARG A 135 1.94 -8.40 -4.24
N THR A 136 1.91 -8.68 -2.95
CA THR A 136 2.93 -9.45 -2.25
C THR A 136 2.22 -10.50 -1.42
N CYS A 137 2.69 -11.75 -1.47
CA CYS A 137 2.10 -12.83 -0.67
C CYS A 137 3.16 -13.49 0.21
N ARG A 138 2.81 -13.68 1.49
CA ARG A 138 3.64 -14.33 2.50
C ARG A 138 2.82 -15.44 3.17
N GLY A 139 3.10 -16.69 2.79
CA GLY A 139 2.34 -17.83 3.27
C GLY A 139 0.89 -17.81 2.79
N ALA A 140 -0.05 -17.69 3.73
CA ALA A 140 -1.50 -17.65 3.46
C ALA A 140 -2.06 -16.22 3.44
N THR A 141 -1.21 -15.20 3.62
CA THR A 141 -1.63 -13.79 3.57
C THR A 141 -1.08 -13.13 2.32
N CYS A 142 -1.93 -12.40 1.61
CA CYS A 142 -1.56 -11.53 0.51
C CYS A 142 -1.95 -10.10 0.84
N GLU A 143 -1.08 -9.18 0.49
CA GLU A 143 -1.31 -7.74 0.49
C GLU A 143 -1.32 -7.30 -0.97
N GLY A 144 -2.24 -6.42 -1.32
CA GLY A 144 -2.39 -5.85 -2.64
C GLY A 144 -2.54 -4.36 -2.55
N LEU A 145 -2.08 -3.68 -3.59
CA LEU A 145 -2.18 -2.24 -3.71
C LEU A 145 -2.77 -1.95 -5.09
N SER A 146 -3.83 -1.14 -5.12
CA SER A 146 -4.45 -0.69 -6.35
C SER A 146 -4.48 0.83 -6.39
N THR A 147 -3.73 1.39 -7.33
CA THR A 147 -3.68 2.83 -7.57
C THR A 147 -4.40 3.17 -8.85
N GLN A 148 -5.05 4.33 -8.86
CA GLN A 148 -5.62 4.92 -10.05
C GLN A 148 -5.15 6.37 -10.14
N TRP A 149 -4.87 6.81 -11.36
CA TRP A 149 -4.65 8.22 -11.68
C TRP A 149 -5.21 8.53 -13.05
N PHE A 150 -5.58 9.79 -13.29
CA PHE A 150 -6.20 10.21 -14.54
C PHE A 150 -5.78 11.63 -14.90
N LEU A 151 -5.75 11.92 -16.20
CA LEU A 151 -5.50 13.27 -16.68
C LEU A 151 -6.76 14.11 -16.46
N ALA A 152 -6.58 15.26 -15.81
CA ALA A 152 -7.63 16.20 -15.51
C ALA A 152 -7.48 17.49 -16.30
N ASP A 153 -8.61 18.18 -16.48
CA ASP A 153 -8.66 19.56 -16.93
C ASP A 153 -9.69 20.33 -16.12
N GLY A 154 -9.39 21.58 -15.79
CA GLY A 154 -10.24 22.43 -14.97
C GLY A 154 -9.60 23.81 -14.79
N THR A 155 -10.42 24.86 -14.90
CA THR A 155 -9.99 26.25 -14.74
C THR A 155 -10.91 26.97 -13.76
N ASN A 156 -10.34 27.90 -12.98
CA ASN A 156 -11.06 28.66 -11.95
C ASN A 156 -11.77 27.75 -10.94
N CYS A 157 -11.12 26.65 -10.60
CA CYS A 157 -11.59 25.77 -9.54
C CYS A 157 -11.47 26.49 -8.19
N PRO A 158 -12.45 26.33 -7.28
CA PRO A 158 -12.32 26.85 -5.93
C PRO A 158 -11.16 26.14 -5.22
N ALA A 159 -10.63 26.78 -4.19
CA ALA A 159 -9.51 26.25 -3.42
C ALA A 159 -9.76 24.82 -2.90
N ASP A 160 -11.00 24.57 -2.49
CA ASP A 160 -11.46 23.29 -1.96
C ASP A 160 -11.73 22.23 -3.03
N ALA A 161 -11.51 22.50 -4.33
CA ALA A 161 -11.86 21.59 -5.41
C ALA A 161 -11.12 20.24 -5.36
N PHE A 162 -9.95 20.22 -4.73
CA PHE A 162 -9.18 19.01 -4.48
C PHE A 162 -9.10 18.64 -2.99
N GLU A 163 -9.55 19.53 -2.10
CA GLU A 163 -9.62 19.28 -0.66
C GLU A 163 -10.87 18.42 -0.33
N ARG A 164 -11.14 18.27 0.97
CA ARG A 164 -12.38 17.70 1.49
C ARG A 164 -13.57 18.64 1.26
N PHE A 165 -13.98 18.84 0.01
CA PHE A 165 -15.26 19.47 -0.30
C PHE A 165 -16.42 18.51 0.05
N ASP A 166 -17.61 19.05 0.25
CA ASP A 166 -18.81 18.27 0.59
C ASP A 166 -19.05 17.10 -0.39
N ALA A 167 -19.23 15.90 0.15
CA ALA A 167 -19.49 14.67 -0.63
C ALA A 167 -20.72 14.81 -1.55
N GLU A 168 -21.71 15.63 -1.17
CA GLU A 168 -22.90 15.90 -2.00
C GLU A 168 -22.55 16.62 -3.32
N ARG A 169 -21.38 17.27 -3.39
CA ARG A 169 -20.91 17.96 -4.61
C ARG A 169 -20.07 17.03 -5.49
N CYS A 170 -19.88 15.77 -5.13
CA CYS A 170 -19.08 14.82 -5.89
C CYS A 170 -19.64 14.61 -7.31
N THR A 171 -18.74 14.65 -8.29
CA THR A 171 -18.98 14.10 -9.61
C THR A 171 -18.05 12.91 -9.83
N TYR A 172 -18.52 11.92 -10.58
CA TYR A 172 -17.76 10.71 -10.91
C TYR A 172 -17.55 10.66 -12.43
N PRO A 173 -16.73 11.55 -13.00
CA PRO A 173 -16.56 11.66 -14.46
C PRO A 173 -15.79 10.48 -15.05
N VAL A 174 -15.07 9.75 -14.20
CA VAL A 174 -14.25 8.59 -14.55
C VAL A 174 -14.75 7.39 -13.76
N ALA A 175 -14.86 6.26 -14.45
CA ALA A 175 -15.11 4.97 -13.84
C ALA A 175 -14.24 3.95 -14.56
N VAL A 176 -13.19 3.48 -13.89
CA VAL A 176 -12.28 2.48 -14.47
C VAL A 176 -12.54 1.15 -13.81
N ALA A 177 -13.04 0.20 -14.61
CA ALA A 177 -13.01 -1.20 -14.24
C ALA A 177 -11.63 -1.78 -14.52
N GLY A 178 -11.13 -2.53 -13.57
CA GLY A 178 -9.88 -3.26 -13.62
C GLY A 178 -10.05 -4.65 -13.03
N ARG A 179 -8.98 -5.43 -13.10
CA ARG A 179 -8.91 -6.72 -12.44
C ARG A 179 -7.59 -6.82 -11.72
N HIS A 180 -7.66 -6.97 -10.41
CA HIS A 180 -6.50 -7.39 -9.66
C HIS A 180 -6.10 -8.79 -10.16
N PRO A 181 -4.84 -9.00 -10.59
CA PRO A 181 -4.40 -10.28 -11.13
C PRO A 181 -4.60 -11.43 -10.11
N PRO A 182 -4.72 -12.68 -10.59
CA PRO A 182 -4.87 -13.88 -9.76
C PRO A 182 -3.89 -13.94 -8.59
N PHE A 183 -4.41 -14.32 -7.42
CA PHE A 183 -3.63 -14.51 -6.21
C PHE A 183 -3.01 -15.92 -6.19
N GLU A 184 -1.86 -16.01 -6.83
CA GLU A 184 -1.09 -17.24 -6.94
C GLU A 184 0.36 -17.04 -6.47
N HIS A 185 0.94 -18.06 -5.85
CA HIS A 185 2.36 -18.14 -5.54
C HIS A 185 2.95 -19.37 -6.23
N ASN A 186 3.94 -19.17 -7.10
CA ASN A 186 4.55 -20.23 -7.93
C ASN A 186 3.50 -21.06 -8.72
N GLY A 187 2.50 -20.37 -9.30
CA GLY A 187 1.44 -20.99 -10.09
C GLY A 187 0.43 -21.81 -9.28
N ARG A 188 0.38 -21.61 -7.95
CA ARG A 188 -0.61 -22.26 -7.07
C ARG A 188 -1.54 -21.21 -6.46
N PRO A 189 -2.87 -21.44 -6.49
CA PRO A 189 -3.83 -20.61 -5.78
C PRO A 189 -3.51 -20.48 -4.31
N ILE A 190 -3.57 -19.26 -3.79
CA ILE A 190 -3.36 -18.99 -2.37
C ILE A 190 -4.72 -19.05 -1.67
N VAL A 191 -4.78 -19.85 -0.60
CA VAL A 191 -5.93 -19.93 0.30
C VAL A 191 -5.57 -19.18 1.57
N GLY A 192 -6.41 -18.23 1.97
CA GLY A 192 -6.20 -17.42 3.16
C GLY A 192 -6.70 -16.01 2.99
N ARG A 193 -6.00 -15.04 3.56
CA ARG A 193 -6.47 -13.66 3.68
C ARG A 193 -5.83 -12.78 2.60
N PHE A 194 -6.64 -11.93 1.97
CA PHE A 194 -6.17 -10.88 1.08
C PHE A 194 -6.57 -9.52 1.62
N GLU A 195 -5.63 -8.58 1.67
CA GLU A 195 -5.88 -7.18 2.01
C GLU A 195 -5.55 -6.34 0.78
N LEU A 196 -6.53 -5.61 0.26
CA LEU A 196 -6.37 -4.68 -0.83
C LEU A 196 -6.39 -3.26 -0.28
N GLU A 197 -5.33 -2.53 -0.54
CA GLU A 197 -5.24 -1.13 -0.18
C GLU A 197 -5.39 -0.23 -1.41
N ILE A 198 -6.13 0.87 -1.23
CA ILE A 198 -6.19 2.00 -2.17
C ILE A 198 -5.43 3.18 -1.56
N PRO A 199 -4.11 3.27 -1.77
CA PRO A 199 -3.29 4.22 -1.04
C PRO A 199 -3.66 5.65 -1.41
N PHE A 200 -3.53 6.53 -0.43
CA PHE A 200 -3.43 7.95 -0.65
C PHE A 200 -2.18 8.26 -1.48
N LEU A 201 -2.33 9.16 -2.45
CA LEU A 201 -1.25 9.73 -3.25
C LEU A 201 -1.53 11.21 -3.45
N THR A 202 -0.49 12.02 -3.59
CA THR A 202 -0.62 13.44 -3.94
C THR A 202 -0.68 13.65 -5.45
N ASN A 203 -1.02 14.87 -5.89
CA ASN A 203 -0.94 15.26 -7.31
C ASN A 203 0.50 15.16 -7.84
N GLU A 204 1.48 15.46 -6.99
CA GLU A 204 2.89 15.32 -7.34
C GLU A 204 3.24 13.85 -7.59
N ASP A 205 2.82 12.94 -6.71
CA ASP A 205 3.07 11.50 -6.91
C ASP A 205 2.39 10.99 -8.17
N ALA A 206 1.13 11.38 -8.41
CA ALA A 206 0.43 11.00 -9.63
C ALA A 206 1.17 11.48 -10.89
N GLY A 207 1.67 12.71 -10.88
CA GLY A 207 2.50 13.26 -11.96
C GLY A 207 3.80 12.49 -12.16
N GLN A 208 4.50 12.15 -11.07
CA GLN A 208 5.75 11.40 -11.12
C GLN A 208 5.53 9.94 -11.56
N ILE A 209 4.45 9.29 -11.12
CA ILE A 209 4.07 7.92 -11.52
C ILE A 209 3.71 7.88 -13.01
N ALA A 210 2.96 8.87 -13.49
CA ALA A 210 2.60 8.98 -14.90
C ALA A 210 3.83 9.25 -15.79
N GLY A 211 4.75 10.10 -15.32
CA GLY A 211 6.02 10.43 -15.97
C GLY A 211 7.17 9.48 -15.65
N PHE A 212 6.90 8.34 -15.00
CA PHE A 212 7.93 7.48 -14.43
C PHE A 212 9.02 7.08 -15.44
N SER A 213 10.28 7.23 -15.01
CA SER A 213 11.46 6.65 -15.65
C SER A 213 12.24 5.81 -14.64
N VAL A 214 13.06 4.86 -15.11
CA VAL A 214 13.86 4.00 -14.23
C VAL A 214 14.82 4.83 -13.36
N ASP A 215 15.33 5.95 -13.86
CA ASP A 215 16.21 6.86 -13.12
C ASP A 215 15.52 7.55 -11.92
N ALA A 216 14.18 7.53 -11.86
CA ALA A 216 13.42 8.08 -10.74
C ALA A 216 13.23 7.09 -9.58
N ALA A 217 13.56 5.81 -9.78
CA ALA A 217 13.50 4.81 -8.72
C ALA A 217 14.62 5.02 -7.69
N SER A 218 14.36 4.69 -6.42
CA SER A 218 15.38 4.75 -5.38
C SER A 218 16.51 3.74 -5.64
N GLU A 219 17.66 3.95 -4.98
CA GLU A 219 18.77 2.98 -5.01
C GLU A 219 18.33 1.61 -4.46
N ALA A 220 17.45 1.60 -3.45
CA ALA A 220 16.87 0.38 -2.89
C ALA A 220 16.03 -0.38 -3.93
N CYS A 221 15.20 0.33 -4.68
CA CYS A 221 14.45 -0.24 -5.80
C CYS A 221 15.38 -0.79 -6.89
N ALA A 222 16.44 -0.06 -7.23
CA ALA A 222 17.39 -0.50 -8.24
C ALA A 222 18.07 -1.83 -7.85
N GLU A 223 18.55 -1.95 -6.62
CA GLU A 223 19.19 -3.18 -6.14
C GLU A 223 18.24 -4.38 -6.12
N GLU A 224 16.97 -4.18 -5.72
CA GLU A 224 15.94 -5.23 -5.71
C GLU A 224 15.61 -5.67 -7.15
N CYS A 225 15.46 -4.72 -8.07
CA CYS A 225 14.87 -4.95 -9.39
C CYS A 225 15.84 -5.38 -10.49
N ASP A 226 17.14 -5.14 -10.35
CA ASP A 226 18.15 -5.52 -11.36
C ASP A 226 18.22 -7.04 -11.63
N ARG A 227 17.72 -7.86 -10.70
CA ARG A 227 17.72 -9.32 -10.82
C ARG A 227 16.38 -9.88 -11.32
N HIS A 228 15.39 -9.03 -11.56
CA HIS A 228 14.07 -9.45 -12.03
C HIS A 228 14.01 -9.68 -13.54
N GLU A 229 13.14 -10.59 -13.99
CA GLU A 229 12.91 -10.88 -15.42
C GLU A 229 12.36 -9.67 -16.19
N SER A 230 11.71 -8.73 -15.49
CA SER A 230 11.18 -7.49 -16.07
C SER A 230 11.59 -6.30 -15.19
N PRO A 231 12.84 -5.81 -15.32
CA PRO A 231 13.38 -4.76 -14.46
C PRO A 231 12.52 -3.50 -14.50
N ASP A 232 12.13 -2.99 -15.67
CA ASP A 232 11.33 -1.75 -15.78
C ASP A 232 9.99 -1.84 -15.02
N ARG A 233 9.31 -3.00 -15.12
CA ARG A 233 8.07 -3.25 -14.40
C ARG A 233 8.31 -3.33 -12.89
N CYS A 234 9.41 -3.95 -12.48
CA CYS A 234 9.80 -4.00 -11.07
C CYS A 234 10.13 -2.61 -10.52
N HIS A 235 10.91 -1.80 -11.25
CA HIS A 235 11.25 -0.44 -10.82
C HIS A 235 9.99 0.42 -10.68
N LYS A 236 9.07 0.36 -11.65
CA LYS A 236 7.80 1.10 -11.55
C LYS A 236 6.95 0.62 -10.36
N ALA A 237 6.89 -0.69 -10.14
CA ALA A 237 6.19 -1.28 -9.00
C ALA A 237 6.76 -0.81 -7.66
N CYS A 238 8.08 -0.85 -7.52
CA CYS A 238 8.79 -0.43 -6.33
C CYS A 238 8.61 1.07 -6.09
N PHE A 239 8.76 1.90 -7.12
CA PHE A 239 8.53 3.35 -7.05
C PHE A 239 7.10 3.69 -6.56
N ILE A 240 6.08 3.04 -7.11
CA ILE A 240 4.69 3.25 -6.67
C ILE A 240 4.49 2.85 -5.20
N ARG A 241 5.12 1.74 -4.76
CA ARG A 241 5.05 1.27 -3.38
C ARG A 241 5.71 2.27 -2.42
N GLU A 242 6.88 2.80 -2.74
CA GLU A 242 7.54 3.82 -1.91
C GLU A 242 6.67 5.06 -1.73
N ARG A 243 6.00 5.52 -2.79
CA ARG A 243 5.07 6.67 -2.72
C ARG A 243 3.84 6.37 -1.87
N ALA A 244 3.29 5.17 -1.97
CA ALA A 244 2.20 4.77 -1.11
C ALA A 244 2.63 4.73 0.36
N GLU A 245 3.79 4.14 0.65
CA GLU A 245 4.34 3.97 2.00
C GLU A 245 4.77 5.30 2.66
N ALA A 246 4.95 6.36 1.88
CA ALA A 246 5.25 7.69 2.40
C ALA A 246 4.12 8.26 3.29
N TYR A 247 2.90 7.75 3.20
CA TYR A 247 1.72 8.36 3.80
C TYR A 247 0.96 7.42 4.72
N ALA A 248 0.47 7.95 5.85
CA ALA A 248 -0.47 7.24 6.70
C ALA A 248 -1.76 7.00 5.92
N GLN A 249 -2.38 5.85 6.15
CA GLN A 249 -3.59 5.45 5.44
C GLN A 249 -4.78 5.42 6.39
N PHE A 250 -5.92 5.83 5.88
CA PHE A 250 -7.19 5.67 6.58
C PHE A 250 -7.65 4.21 6.48
N ASP A 251 -8.28 3.71 7.55
CA ASP A 251 -8.77 2.32 7.61
C ASP A 251 -9.80 2.01 6.51
N ASP A 252 -10.53 3.03 6.02
CA ASP A 252 -11.51 2.88 4.94
C ASP A 252 -10.88 2.62 3.56
N ARG A 253 -9.55 2.75 3.43
CA ARG A 253 -8.80 2.44 2.22
C ARG A 253 -8.37 0.97 2.13
N VAL A 254 -8.58 0.18 3.18
CA VAL A 254 -8.19 -1.22 3.23
C VAL A 254 -9.42 -2.11 3.18
N MET A 255 -9.53 -2.88 2.10
CA MET A 255 -10.56 -3.90 1.94
C MET A 255 -9.97 -5.27 2.23
N VAL A 256 -10.73 -6.10 2.93
CA VAL A 256 -10.29 -7.41 3.39
C VAL A 256 -11.17 -8.49 2.77
N PHE A 257 -10.53 -9.55 2.29
CA PHE A 257 -11.21 -10.67 1.66
C PHE A 257 -10.65 -12.00 2.13
N ASP A 258 -11.49 -13.03 2.09
CA ASP A 258 -11.13 -14.40 2.34
C ASP A 258 -11.10 -15.20 1.03
N MET A 259 -9.96 -15.80 0.72
CA MET A 259 -9.76 -16.64 -0.45
C MET A 259 -9.88 -18.12 -0.05
N GLN A 260 -10.85 -18.83 -0.63
CA GLN A 260 -11.13 -20.23 -0.31
C GLN A 260 -11.17 -21.11 -1.56
N THR A 261 -10.76 -22.37 -1.44
CA THR A 261 -10.76 -23.32 -2.56
C THR A 261 -12.15 -23.54 -3.16
N ASP A 262 -13.18 -23.53 -2.31
CA ASP A 262 -14.60 -23.71 -2.61
C ASP A 262 -15.40 -22.40 -2.50
N GLY A 263 -14.71 -21.25 -2.44
CA GLY A 263 -15.35 -19.94 -2.50
C GLY A 263 -16.06 -19.72 -3.84
N PRO A 264 -17.09 -18.87 -3.88
CA PRO A 264 -17.77 -18.53 -5.12
C PRO A 264 -16.80 -17.84 -6.09
N ALA A 265 -16.93 -18.12 -7.39
CA ALA A 265 -16.18 -17.39 -8.40
C ALA A 265 -16.63 -15.92 -8.41
N PRO A 266 -15.70 -14.95 -8.35
CA PRO A 266 -16.07 -13.54 -8.49
C PRO A 266 -16.65 -13.29 -9.88
N PRO A 267 -17.48 -12.24 -10.06
CA PRO A 267 -17.97 -11.85 -11.37
C PRO A 267 -16.80 -11.47 -12.29
N ALA A 268 -17.06 -11.45 -13.60
CA ALA A 268 -16.05 -11.10 -14.58
C ALA A 268 -15.55 -9.66 -14.39
N ASP A 269 -16.47 -8.74 -14.13
CA ASP A 269 -16.25 -7.32 -13.93
C ASP A 269 -17.25 -6.77 -12.88
N CYS A 270 -17.07 -5.49 -12.55
CA CYS A 270 -17.97 -4.71 -11.70
C CYS A 270 -18.67 -3.59 -12.50
N GLU A 271 -18.90 -3.75 -13.80
CA GLU A 271 -19.42 -2.65 -14.65
C GLU A 271 -20.93 -2.44 -14.48
N ASP A 272 -21.73 -3.50 -14.38
CA ASP A 272 -23.20 -3.39 -14.47
C ASP A 272 -23.98 -3.90 -13.24
N ASN A 273 -23.33 -4.61 -12.31
CA ASN A 273 -24.03 -5.35 -11.26
C ASN A 273 -23.56 -4.98 -9.85
N GLN A 274 -24.09 -3.87 -9.32
CA GLN A 274 -23.83 -3.42 -7.94
C GLN A 274 -24.17 -4.49 -6.89
N ALA A 275 -25.07 -5.44 -7.19
CA ALA A 275 -25.39 -6.51 -6.26
C ALA A 275 -24.28 -7.55 -6.12
N ALA A 276 -23.42 -7.72 -7.14
CA ALA A 276 -22.28 -8.64 -7.12
C ALA A 276 -20.97 -7.94 -6.74
N CYS A 277 -20.89 -6.62 -6.93
CA CYS A 277 -19.79 -5.79 -6.46
C CYS A 277 -20.36 -4.60 -5.65
N PRO A 278 -20.59 -4.76 -4.33
CA PRO A 278 -20.94 -3.62 -3.51
C PRO A 278 -19.87 -2.52 -3.60
N CYS A 279 -20.32 -1.28 -3.54
CA CYS A 279 -19.44 -0.12 -3.54
C CYS A 279 -19.29 0.43 -2.11
N VAL A 280 -18.06 0.76 -1.74
CA VAL A 280 -17.74 1.49 -0.50
C VAL A 280 -17.24 2.89 -0.85
N ASP A 281 -17.66 3.87 -0.06
CA ASP A 281 -17.11 5.22 -0.10
C ASP A 281 -15.77 5.23 0.64
N VAL A 282 -14.75 5.84 0.03
CA VAL A 282 -13.37 5.86 0.52
C VAL A 282 -12.84 7.29 0.48
N GLY A 283 -12.19 7.73 1.56
CA GLY A 283 -11.53 9.03 1.65
C GLY A 283 -12.47 10.20 1.93
N PHE A 284 -13.60 9.95 2.62
CA PHE A 284 -14.56 10.96 3.04
C PHE A 284 -14.47 11.29 4.53
#